data_AF-A0A7C1KWT4-F1
#
_entry.id   AF-A0A7C1KWT4-F1
#
_cell.length_a   1.000
_cell.length_b   1.000
_cell.length_c   1.000
_cell.angle_alpha   90.00
_cell.angle_beta   90.00
_cell.angle_gamma   90.00
#
_symmetry.space_group_name_H-M   'P 1'
#
loop_
_entity.id
_entity.type
_entity.pdbx_description
1 polymer ?
#
loop_
_entity_poly.entity_id
_entity_poly.type
_entity_poly.pdbx_seq_one_letter_code
_entity_poly.pdbx_strand_id
1 'polypeptide(L)'
;MKERPILFSGKMVRAILEGRKTQTRRVLKHTTEHKGPYSDTYIQHHIKSEGWAKICPYGKVGDQLWVRETFRVCDVAGEAFSPRDILPTNAHVHYRTGPQPGGAGSWKPSIHMPRWASRINLEVTDIRVERVQDISIDDCVKEGVMSISFEGLWDSLNEKRGFGWGVNPWVWVLGFRRVDAE
;
A
#
# COMPACT_ATOMS: atom_id res chain seq x y z
N MET A 1 6.16 -9.85 -15.74
CA MET A 1 5.87 -9.33 -14.40
C MET A 1 5.79 -7.81 -14.49
N LYS A 2 4.73 -7.18 -13.97
CA LYS A 2 4.61 -5.71 -13.94
C LYS A 2 4.87 -5.20 -12.51
N GLU A 3 5.47 -4.03 -12.40
CA GLU A 3 5.69 -3.35 -11.12
C GLU A 3 4.72 -2.17 -10.94
N ARG A 4 4.12 -2.02 -9.75
CA ARG A 4 3.17 -0.93 -9.43
C ARG A 4 3.41 -0.31 -8.06
N PRO A 5 3.19 1.01 -7.88
CA PRO A 5 3.34 1.64 -6.58
C PRO A 5 2.25 1.24 -5.59
N ILE A 6 2.61 1.12 -4.31
CA ILE A 6 1.64 1.05 -3.20
C ILE A 6 2.09 1.87 -1.99
N LEU A 7 1.18 2.65 -1.42
CA LEU A 7 1.51 3.56 -0.30
C LEU A 7 1.27 2.86 1.05
N PHE A 8 2.26 2.89 1.93
CA PHE A 8 2.12 2.38 3.30
C PHE A 8 2.50 3.45 4.33
N SER A 9 1.81 3.44 5.47
CA SER A 9 2.19 4.27 6.62
C SER A 9 3.45 3.72 7.28
N GLY A 10 4.16 4.53 8.08
CA GLY A 10 5.36 4.07 8.76
C GLY A 10 5.14 2.85 9.67
N LYS A 11 3.98 2.76 10.32
CA LYS A 11 3.61 1.58 11.12
C LYS A 11 3.46 0.31 10.26
N MET A 12 2.82 0.44 9.09
CA MET A 12 2.64 -0.66 8.14
C MET A 12 3.96 -1.10 7.52
N VAL A 13 4.85 -0.15 7.19
CA VAL A 13 6.19 -0.46 6.66
C VAL A 13 7.01 -1.26 7.67
N ARG A 14 7.03 -0.85 8.94
CA ARG A 14 7.70 -1.63 10.00
C ARG A 14 7.13 -3.04 10.11
N ALA A 15 5.80 -3.18 10.07
CA ALA A 15 5.16 -4.49 10.09
C ALA A 15 5.52 -5.38 8.89
N ILE A 16 5.71 -4.78 7.70
CA ILE A 16 6.19 -5.51 6.51
C ILE A 16 7.65 -5.93 6.70
N LEU A 17 8.52 -5.04 7.19
CA LEU A 17 9.94 -5.33 7.40
C LEU A 17 10.15 -6.43 8.46
N GLU A 18 9.28 -6.48 9.47
CA GLU A 18 9.26 -7.51 10.51
C GLU A 18 8.55 -8.81 10.07
N GLY A 19 8.02 -8.87 8.84
CA GLY A 19 7.33 -10.05 8.31
C GLY A 19 5.92 -10.29 8.85
N ARG A 20 5.41 -9.38 9.70
CA ARG A 20 4.08 -9.52 10.33
C ARG A 20 2.94 -9.16 9.38
N LYS A 21 3.16 -8.20 8.48
CA LYS A 21 2.14 -7.77 7.51
C LYS A 21 2.38 -8.42 6.15
N THR A 22 1.45 -9.27 5.75
CA THR A 22 1.45 -10.04 4.50
C THR A 22 0.17 -9.84 3.67
N GLN A 23 -0.74 -8.99 4.16
CA GLN A 23 -1.97 -8.64 3.48
C GLN A 23 -2.27 -7.15 3.63
N THR A 24 -2.98 -6.56 2.66
CA THR A 24 -3.57 -5.23 2.81
C THR A 24 -4.92 -5.11 2.12
N ARG A 25 -5.86 -4.43 2.78
CA ARG A 25 -7.13 -4.00 2.19
C ARG A 25 -7.05 -2.60 1.59
N ARG A 26 -7.70 -2.42 0.43
CA ARG A 26 -7.82 -1.15 -0.28
C ARG A 26 -9.24 -0.96 -0.76
N VAL A 27 -9.84 0.20 -0.49
CA VAL A 27 -11.17 0.55 -0.98
C VAL A 27 -11.27 0.27 -2.48
N LEU A 28 -12.27 -0.52 -2.87
CA LEU A 28 -12.62 -0.74 -4.27
C LEU A 28 -13.29 0.53 -4.78
N LYS A 29 -12.54 1.32 -5.55
CA LYS A 29 -13.08 2.50 -6.24
C LYS A 29 -13.64 2.11 -7.60
N HIS A 30 -14.73 2.74 -8.00
CA HIS A 30 -15.26 2.62 -9.36
C HIS A 30 -14.20 3.06 -10.37
N THR A 31 -14.06 2.28 -11.45
CA THR A 31 -13.29 2.71 -12.62
C THR A 31 -14.07 3.82 -13.33
N THR A 32 -13.35 4.74 -13.96
CA THR A 32 -13.90 5.97 -14.59
C THR A 32 -14.93 5.71 -15.69
N GLU A 33 -15.08 4.47 -16.16
CA GLU A 33 -16.02 4.09 -17.22
C GLU A 33 -17.45 3.84 -16.69
N HIS A 34 -17.64 3.59 -15.39
CA HIS A 34 -18.96 3.42 -14.79
C HIS A 34 -19.44 4.71 -14.12
N LYS A 35 -20.53 5.30 -14.65
CA LYS A 35 -21.22 6.43 -14.02
C LYS A 35 -22.11 5.94 -12.89
N GLY A 36 -21.59 5.97 -11.67
CA GLY A 36 -22.33 5.65 -10.44
C GLY A 36 -21.67 4.53 -9.63
N PRO A 37 -22.05 4.37 -8.34
CA PRO A 37 -21.54 3.26 -7.55
C PRO A 37 -22.01 1.92 -8.12
N TYR A 38 -21.10 0.97 -8.29
CA TYR A 38 -21.44 -0.44 -8.49
C TYR A 38 -22.41 -0.86 -7.40
N SER A 39 -23.56 -1.39 -7.81
CA SER A 39 -24.47 -2.02 -6.86
C SER A 39 -23.81 -3.24 -6.24
N ASP A 40 -24.22 -3.60 -5.03
CA ASP A 40 -23.79 -4.85 -4.39
C ASP A 40 -24.04 -6.07 -5.28
N THR A 41 -25.19 -6.10 -5.95
CA THR A 41 -25.55 -7.17 -6.88
C THR A 41 -24.58 -7.26 -8.05
N TYR A 42 -24.12 -6.12 -8.58
CA TYR A 42 -23.11 -6.09 -9.63
C TYR A 42 -21.78 -6.66 -9.13
N ILE A 43 -21.33 -6.23 -7.95
CA ILE A 43 -20.06 -6.70 -7.38
C ILE A 43 -20.12 -8.21 -7.10
N GLN A 44 -21.18 -8.66 -6.42
CA GLN A 44 -21.38 -10.08 -6.09
C GLN A 44 -21.45 -10.98 -7.34
N HIS A 45 -22.09 -10.52 -8.41
CA HIS A 45 -22.14 -11.27 -9.67
C HIS A 45 -20.75 -11.41 -10.30
N HIS A 46 -19.95 -10.35 -10.30
CA HIS A 46 -18.62 -10.34 -10.92
C HIS A 46 -17.54 -11.02 -10.06
N ILE A 47 -17.71 -11.10 -8.73
CA ILE A 47 -16.83 -11.90 -7.84
C ILE A 47 -16.84 -13.36 -8.28
N LYS A 48 -18.01 -13.89 -8.64
CA LYS A 48 -18.18 -15.30 -9.02
C LYS A 48 -17.60 -15.64 -10.39
N SER A 49 -17.33 -14.66 -11.25
CA SER A 49 -16.85 -14.88 -12.61
C SER A 49 -15.33 -14.71 -12.79
N GLU A 50 -14.56 -14.56 -11.69
CA GLU A 50 -13.11 -14.28 -11.67
C GLU A 50 -12.65 -13.02 -12.44
N GLY A 51 -13.59 -12.23 -12.98
CA GLY A 51 -13.29 -11.06 -13.81
C GLY A 51 -12.53 -9.96 -13.04
N TRP A 52 -12.72 -9.85 -11.73
CA TRP A 52 -12.12 -8.80 -10.91
C TRP A 52 -10.59 -8.88 -10.83
N ALA A 53 -10.01 -10.08 -10.79
CA ALA A 53 -8.54 -10.23 -10.77
C ALA A 53 -7.89 -9.55 -12.00
N LYS A 54 -8.61 -9.48 -13.13
CA LYS A 54 -8.14 -8.83 -14.36
C LYS A 54 -8.19 -7.30 -14.32
N ILE A 55 -9.05 -6.71 -13.49
CA ILE A 55 -9.25 -5.25 -13.38
C ILE A 55 -8.71 -4.65 -12.09
N CYS A 56 -8.06 -5.45 -11.24
CA CYS A 56 -7.43 -4.96 -10.03
C CYS A 56 -6.36 -3.90 -10.37
N PRO A 57 -6.45 -2.68 -9.81
CA PRO A 57 -5.50 -1.61 -10.14
C PRO A 57 -4.07 -1.91 -9.65
N TYR A 58 -3.92 -2.89 -8.77
CA TYR A 58 -2.66 -3.35 -8.19
C TYR A 58 -2.03 -4.51 -8.99
N GLY A 59 -2.62 -4.90 -10.11
CA GLY A 59 -2.08 -5.96 -10.99
C GLY A 59 -2.74 -7.30 -10.74
N LYS A 60 -2.03 -8.38 -11.07
CA LYS A 60 -2.48 -9.77 -10.87
C LYS A 60 -1.49 -10.54 -9.98
N VAL A 61 -1.87 -11.73 -9.55
CA VAL A 61 -0.96 -12.65 -8.86
C VAL A 61 0.32 -12.85 -9.69
N GLY A 62 1.48 -12.77 -9.04
CA GLY A 62 2.80 -12.80 -9.65
C GLY A 62 3.32 -11.44 -10.16
N ASP A 63 2.52 -10.37 -10.14
CA ASP A 63 3.04 -9.01 -10.32
C ASP A 63 3.70 -8.50 -9.02
N GLN A 64 4.46 -7.42 -9.12
CA GLN A 64 5.15 -6.81 -7.98
C GLN A 64 4.57 -5.44 -7.62
N LEU A 65 4.57 -5.15 -6.32
CA LEU A 65 4.28 -3.86 -5.73
C LEU A 65 5.54 -3.29 -5.09
N TRP A 66 5.91 -2.07 -5.47
CA TRP A 66 6.99 -1.34 -4.80
C TRP A 66 6.41 -0.36 -3.78
N VAL A 67 6.92 -0.42 -2.55
CA VAL A 67 6.37 0.34 -1.43
C VAL A 67 6.82 1.80 -1.49
N ARG A 68 5.85 2.69 -1.31
CA ARG A 68 6.06 4.12 -1.09
C ARG A 68 5.90 4.43 0.39
N GLU A 69 6.97 4.95 0.99
CA GLU A 69 7.01 5.39 2.38
C GLU A 69 7.53 6.83 2.52
N THR A 70 7.38 7.43 3.69
CA THR A 70 7.88 8.78 3.94
C THR A 70 9.41 8.77 3.94
N PHE A 71 10.01 9.63 3.11
CA PHE A 71 11.43 9.57 2.79
C PHE A 71 12.06 10.95 2.72
N ARG A 72 13.39 10.98 2.71
CA ARG A 72 14.21 12.17 2.46
C ARG A 72 15.33 11.73 1.52
N VAL A 73 15.71 12.61 0.61
CA VAL A 73 16.85 12.41 -0.29
C VAL A 73 17.89 13.47 0.03
N CYS A 74 19.14 13.04 0.12
CA CYS A 74 20.29 13.91 0.14
C CYS A 74 21.35 13.42 -0.84
N ASP A 75 22.31 14.28 -1.15
CA ASP A 75 23.50 13.89 -1.90
C ASP A 75 24.58 13.28 -1.00
N VAL A 76 25.75 13.00 -1.58
CA VAL A 76 26.92 12.46 -0.89
C VAL A 76 27.49 13.41 0.17
N ALA A 77 27.25 14.71 0.06
CA ALA A 77 27.64 15.72 1.05
C ALA A 77 26.61 15.87 2.18
N GLY A 78 25.45 15.21 2.08
CA GLY A 78 24.37 15.25 3.05
C GLY A 78 23.39 16.43 2.85
N GLU A 79 23.53 17.17 1.75
CA GLU A 79 22.63 18.27 1.40
C GLU A 79 21.28 17.74 0.90
N ALA A 80 20.18 18.36 1.30
CA ALA A 80 18.85 17.88 0.97
C ALA A 80 18.43 18.26 -0.46
N PHE A 81 18.00 17.27 -1.25
CA PHE A 81 17.56 17.48 -2.62
C PHE A 81 16.09 17.08 -2.83
N SER A 82 15.48 17.69 -3.84
CA SER A 82 14.27 17.14 -4.47
C SER A 82 14.64 15.85 -5.20
N PRO A 83 13.82 14.79 -5.15
CA PRO A 83 14.08 13.55 -5.90
C PRO A 83 14.09 13.72 -7.42
N ARG A 84 13.63 14.86 -7.94
CA ARG A 84 13.66 15.20 -9.37
C ARG A 84 14.96 15.88 -9.79
N ASP A 85 15.69 16.44 -8.83
CA ASP A 85 16.83 17.32 -9.09
C ASP A 85 18.16 16.61 -8.77
N ILE A 86 18.13 15.30 -8.53
CA ILE A 86 19.29 14.48 -8.20
C ILE A 86 19.25 13.16 -8.96
N LEU A 87 20.41 12.75 -9.47
CA LEU A 87 20.58 11.45 -10.11
C LEU A 87 20.53 10.34 -9.04
N PRO A 88 19.84 9.21 -9.29
CA PRO A 88 19.77 8.11 -8.33
C PRO A 88 21.13 7.60 -7.87
N THR A 89 22.14 7.63 -8.74
CA THR A 89 23.52 7.21 -8.45
C THR A 89 24.23 8.07 -7.42
N ASN A 90 23.79 9.33 -7.25
CA ASN A 90 24.40 10.29 -6.34
C ASN A 90 23.53 10.53 -5.10
N ALA A 91 22.44 9.78 -4.95
CA ALA A 91 21.41 9.99 -3.95
C ALA A 91 21.54 9.00 -2.79
N HIS A 92 21.54 9.53 -1.57
CA HIS A 92 21.28 8.77 -0.35
C HIS A 92 19.80 8.94 0.05
N VAL A 93 19.12 7.81 0.26
CA VAL A 93 17.71 7.79 0.65
C VAL A 93 17.59 7.43 2.12
N HIS A 94 17.00 8.33 2.89
CA HIS A 94 16.63 8.10 4.28
C HIS A 94 15.13 7.86 4.38
N TYR A 95 14.76 6.90 5.23
CA TYR A 95 13.37 6.50 5.44
C TYR A 95 12.97 6.83 6.86
N ARG A 96 11.75 7.33 7.07
CA ARG A 96 11.28 7.71 8.41
C ARG A 96 11.25 6.54 9.38
N THR A 97 11.13 5.33 8.85
CA THR A 97 11.13 4.08 9.63
C THR A 97 12.53 3.51 9.88
N GLY A 98 13.58 4.07 9.26
CA GLY A 98 14.96 3.65 9.45
C GLY A 98 15.73 4.49 10.47
N PRO A 99 17.06 4.32 10.54
CA PRO A 99 17.95 5.17 11.32
C PRO A 99 17.75 6.64 10.93
N GLN A 100 17.62 7.50 11.94
CA GLN A 100 17.42 8.93 11.70
C GLN A 100 18.76 9.57 11.33
N PRO A 101 18.87 10.20 10.15
CA PRO A 101 20.09 10.91 9.79
C PRO A 101 20.27 12.13 10.70
N GLY A 102 21.52 12.42 11.07
CA GLY A 102 21.90 13.78 11.45
C GLY A 102 21.84 14.71 10.22
N GLY A 103 21.57 15.99 10.43
CA GLY A 103 21.62 17.02 9.37
C GLY A 103 20.25 17.52 8.85
N ALA A 104 20.27 18.67 8.18
CA ALA A 104 19.10 19.45 7.78
C ALA A 104 18.44 18.94 6.49
N GLY A 105 17.10 18.89 6.45
CA GLY A 105 16.36 18.55 5.23
C GLY A 105 14.91 18.17 5.50
N SER A 106 14.00 18.50 4.57
CA SER A 106 12.56 18.25 4.74
C SER A 106 12.18 16.82 4.36
N TRP A 107 11.46 16.14 5.25
CA TRP A 107 10.81 14.88 4.93
C TRP A 107 9.76 15.07 3.83
N LYS A 108 9.76 14.20 2.84
CA LYS A 108 8.80 14.18 1.73
C LYS A 108 7.73 13.12 1.94
N PRO A 109 6.45 13.45 1.74
CA PRO A 109 5.35 12.48 1.75
C PRO A 109 5.57 11.33 0.75
N SER A 110 5.06 10.14 1.09
CA SER A 110 5.22 8.92 0.28
C SER A 110 4.65 9.04 -1.15
N ILE A 111 3.63 9.87 -1.37
CA ILE A 111 3.04 10.12 -2.69
C ILE A 111 4.01 10.75 -3.70
N HIS A 112 5.15 11.28 -3.23
CA HIS A 112 6.20 11.84 -4.10
C HIS A 112 7.39 10.90 -4.31
N MET A 113 7.40 9.71 -3.70
CA MET A 113 8.52 8.77 -3.80
C MET A 113 8.67 8.19 -5.22
N PRO A 114 9.78 8.38 -5.92
CA PRO A 114 10.02 7.73 -7.21
C PRO A 114 10.37 6.24 -7.04
N ARG A 115 10.26 5.44 -8.12
CA ARG A 115 10.55 4.00 -8.09
C ARG A 115 11.99 3.69 -7.62
N TRP A 116 12.97 4.46 -8.09
CA TRP A 116 14.39 4.26 -7.76
C TRP A 116 14.69 4.44 -6.26
N ALA A 117 13.84 5.16 -5.52
CA ALA A 117 14.01 5.40 -4.09
C ALA A 117 13.30 4.37 -3.21
N SER A 118 12.51 3.45 -3.79
CA SER A 118 11.87 2.38 -3.02
C SER A 118 12.87 1.27 -2.70
N ARG A 119 12.81 0.76 -1.46
CA ARG A 119 13.66 -0.35 -0.96
C ARG A 119 12.90 -1.64 -0.64
N ILE A 120 11.58 -1.68 -0.89
CA ILE A 120 10.75 -2.84 -0.56
C ILE A 120 9.92 -3.19 -1.78
N ASN A 121 10.12 -4.41 -2.27
CA ASN A 121 9.30 -5.04 -3.29
C ASN A 121 8.47 -6.14 -2.65
N LEU A 122 7.21 -6.24 -3.08
CA LEU A 122 6.25 -7.22 -2.63
C LEU A 122 5.69 -7.95 -3.84
N GLU A 123 5.81 -9.26 -3.89
CA GLU A 123 5.14 -10.09 -4.90
C GLU A 123 3.70 -10.34 -4.47
N VAL A 124 2.74 -10.10 -5.35
CA VAL A 124 1.32 -10.34 -5.11
C VAL A 124 1.05 -11.84 -5.17
N THR A 125 0.54 -12.41 -4.08
CA THR A 125 0.28 -13.85 -3.95
C THR A 125 -1.20 -14.20 -4.02
N ASP A 126 -2.08 -13.26 -3.65
CA ASP A 126 -3.53 -13.46 -3.64
C ASP A 126 -4.25 -12.14 -3.92
N ILE A 127 -5.38 -12.20 -4.63
CA ILE A 127 -6.25 -11.05 -4.88
C ILE A 127 -7.70 -11.51 -4.76
N ARG A 128 -8.46 -10.86 -3.88
CA ARG A 128 -9.90 -11.08 -3.74
C ARG A 128 -10.64 -9.78 -3.45
N VAL A 129 -11.97 -9.85 -3.50
CA VAL A 129 -12.88 -8.75 -3.18
C VAL A 129 -13.86 -9.22 -2.12
N GLU A 130 -14.00 -8.44 -1.05
CA GLU A 130 -14.90 -8.73 0.08
C GLU A 130 -15.41 -7.42 0.69
N ARG A 131 -16.38 -7.51 1.60
CA ARG A 131 -16.73 -6.39 2.47
C ARG A 131 -15.67 -6.22 3.54
N VAL A 132 -15.39 -4.99 3.96
CA VAL A 132 -14.37 -4.76 4.99
C VAL A 132 -14.70 -5.43 6.33
N GLN A 133 -15.99 -5.57 6.66
CA GLN A 133 -16.45 -6.24 7.87
C GLN A 133 -16.40 -7.78 7.77
N ASP A 134 -16.18 -8.36 6.59
CA ASP A 134 -16.00 -9.82 6.41
C ASP A 134 -14.58 -10.27 6.83
N ILE A 135 -13.77 -9.37 7.37
CA ILE A 135 -12.41 -9.64 7.84
C ILE A 135 -12.39 -10.72 8.94
N SER A 136 -11.55 -11.73 8.75
CA SER A 136 -11.31 -12.75 9.78
C SER A 136 -10.26 -12.33 10.83
N ILE A 137 -10.16 -13.07 11.93
CA ILE A 137 -9.10 -12.86 12.93
C ILE A 137 -7.71 -13.08 12.31
N ASP A 138 -7.55 -14.13 11.50
CA ASP A 138 -6.31 -14.41 10.78
C ASP A 138 -5.93 -13.26 9.83
N ASP A 139 -6.92 -12.68 9.16
CA ASP A 139 -6.69 -11.52 8.32
C ASP A 139 -6.27 -10.27 9.12
N CYS A 140 -6.77 -10.07 10.33
CA CYS A 140 -6.29 -8.99 11.21
C CYS A 140 -4.79 -9.14 11.50
N VAL A 141 -4.34 -10.39 11.73
CA VAL A 141 -2.92 -10.71 11.94
C VAL A 141 -2.12 -10.43 10.67
N LYS A 142 -2.59 -10.89 9.50
CA LYS A 142 -1.93 -10.64 8.20
C LYS A 142 -1.93 -9.17 7.80
N GLU A 143 -2.87 -8.36 8.30
CA GLU A 143 -2.85 -6.90 8.17
C GLU A 143 -1.80 -6.22 9.06
N GLY A 144 -1.18 -6.96 9.98
CA GLY A 144 -0.15 -6.49 10.90
C GLY A 144 -0.71 -5.74 12.11
N VAL A 145 -1.97 -5.98 12.48
CA VAL A 145 -2.66 -5.33 13.60
C VAL A 145 -2.38 -6.09 14.90
N MET A 146 -1.88 -5.39 15.93
CA MET A 146 -1.49 -6.02 17.21
C MET A 146 -2.19 -5.46 18.45
N SER A 147 -2.50 -4.16 18.47
CA SER A 147 -2.87 -3.45 19.72
C SER A 147 -4.16 -2.63 19.63
N ILE A 148 -4.71 -2.47 18.43
CA ILE A 148 -5.96 -1.74 18.18
C ILE A 148 -6.91 -2.68 17.44
N SER A 149 -8.21 -2.46 17.51
CA SER A 149 -9.14 -3.17 16.63
C SER A 149 -8.83 -2.81 15.17
N PHE A 150 -9.09 -3.75 14.26
CA PHE A 150 -8.96 -3.47 12.83
C PHE A 150 -9.91 -2.35 12.38
N GLU A 151 -11.11 -2.29 12.96
CA GLU A 151 -12.06 -1.17 12.81
C GLU A 151 -11.40 0.19 13.07
N GLY A 152 -10.78 0.38 14.24
CA GLY A 152 -10.14 1.65 14.58
C GLY A 152 -8.96 1.99 13.65
N LEU A 153 -8.21 0.98 13.19
CA LEU A 153 -7.19 1.18 12.16
C LEU A 153 -7.82 1.62 10.84
N TRP A 154 -8.89 0.95 10.41
CA TRP A 154 -9.57 1.21 9.15
C TRP A 154 -10.12 2.64 9.09
N ASP A 155 -10.81 3.08 10.15
CA ASP A 155 -11.38 4.42 10.24
C ASP A 155 -10.31 5.50 10.22
N SER A 156 -9.21 5.30 10.95
CA SER A 156 -8.09 6.24 10.95
C SER A 156 -7.51 6.51 9.56
N LEU A 157 -7.69 5.57 8.61
CA LEU A 157 -7.18 5.66 7.25
C LEU A 157 -8.23 6.10 6.22
N ASN A 158 -9.50 5.74 6.43
CA ASN A 158 -10.51 5.78 5.36
C ASN A 158 -11.77 6.58 5.69
N GLU A 159 -12.06 6.84 6.97
CA GLU A 159 -13.29 7.50 7.40
C GLU A 159 -13.43 8.90 6.79
N LYS A 160 -12.36 9.72 6.85
CA LYS A 160 -12.31 11.07 6.25
C LYS A 160 -12.58 11.11 4.74
N ARG A 161 -12.51 9.96 4.07
CA ARG A 161 -12.76 9.80 2.63
C ARG A 161 -14.15 9.25 2.33
N GLY A 162 -15.00 9.07 3.36
CA GLY A 162 -16.35 8.51 3.25
C GLY A 162 -16.41 6.99 3.24
N PHE A 163 -15.31 6.30 3.59
CA PHE A 163 -15.22 4.83 3.54
C PHE A 163 -14.95 4.24 4.93
N GLY A 164 -15.56 4.81 5.97
CA GLY A 164 -15.43 4.31 7.34
C GLY A 164 -16.02 2.92 7.52
N TRP A 165 -15.74 2.29 8.66
CA TRP A 165 -16.14 0.96 9.05
C TRP A 165 -17.65 0.79 9.03
N GLY A 166 -18.39 1.77 9.54
CA GLY A 166 -19.86 1.76 9.54
C GLY A 166 -20.50 1.77 8.15
N VAL A 167 -19.78 2.22 7.11
CA VAL A 167 -20.24 2.16 5.70
C VAL A 167 -20.07 0.76 5.12
N ASN A 168 -19.20 -0.06 5.74
CA ASN A 168 -18.83 -1.40 5.29
C ASN A 168 -18.47 -1.47 3.79
N PRO A 169 -17.54 -0.65 3.26
CA PRO A 169 -17.24 -0.62 1.83
C PRO A 169 -16.69 -1.95 1.30
N TRP A 170 -16.84 -2.17 -0.01
CA TRP A 170 -16.12 -3.23 -0.73
C TRP A 170 -14.63 -2.88 -0.83
N VAL A 171 -13.78 -3.89 -0.66
CA VAL A 171 -12.33 -3.73 -0.66
C VAL A 171 -11.67 -4.78 -1.55
N TRP A 172 -10.59 -4.36 -2.21
CA TRP A 172 -9.56 -5.26 -2.68
C TRP A 172 -8.76 -5.76 -1.48
N VAL A 173 -8.62 -7.07 -1.38
CA VAL A 173 -7.68 -7.69 -0.46
C VAL A 173 -6.52 -8.21 -1.27
N LEU A 174 -5.32 -7.76 -0.92
CA LEU A 174 -4.08 -8.13 -1.58
C LEU A 174 -3.24 -8.92 -0.60
N GLY A 175 -3.03 -10.21 -0.87
CA GLY A 175 -1.98 -11.01 -0.23
C GLY A 175 -0.65 -10.77 -0.95
N PHE A 176 0.44 -10.70 -0.18
CA PHE A 176 1.77 -10.51 -0.74
C PHE A 176 2.87 -11.09 0.15
N ARG A 177 4.03 -11.33 -0.46
CA ARG A 177 5.28 -11.68 0.23
C ARG A 177 6.39 -10.70 -0.16
N ARG A 178 7.30 -10.43 0.77
CA ARG A 178 8.49 -9.61 0.47
C ARG A 178 9.43 -10.39 -0.45
N VAL A 179 9.97 -9.69 -1.44
CA VAL A 179 11.02 -10.18 -2.33
C VAL A 179 12.18 -9.20 -2.31
N ASP A 180 13.39 -9.71 -2.51
CA ASP A 180 14.57 -8.88 -2.64
C ASP A 180 14.53 -8.10 -3.95
N ALA A 181 15.17 -6.94 -3.98
CA ALA A 181 15.37 -6.22 -5.23
C ALA A 181 16.51 -6.92 -6.00
N GLU A 182 16.23 -7.34 -7.24
CA GLU A 182 17.26 -7.73 -8.20
C GLU A 182 18.14 -6.53 -8.60
#